data_AF-B3RJI4-F1
#
_entry.id   AF-B3RJI4-F1
#
_cell.length_a   1.000
_cell.length_b   1.000
_cell.length_c   1.000
_cell.angle_alpha   90.00
_cell.angle_beta   90.00
_cell.angle_gamma   90.00
#
_symmetry.space_group_name_H-M   'P 1'
#
loop_
_entity.id
_entity.type
_entity.pdbx_description
1 polymer ?
#
loop_
_entity_poly.entity_id
_entity_poly.type
_entity_poly.pdbx_seq_one_letter_code
_entity_poly.pdbx_strand_id
1 'polypeptide(L)'
;MAVGEIVVVHQRLIRQSVTAIPKEKKKKKKLKKDKKSKKHSESKSSGPVQLSQYLQERKKDEDQRSAVSGKKMKLKIKKSTEDKQREKNRQELLNFLNSQFG
;
A
#
# COMPACT_ATOMS: atom_id res chain seq x y z
N MET A 1 -29.41 -8.84 -33.14
CA MET A 1 -28.10 -8.18 -33.01
C MET A 1 -28.05 -7.17 -31.83
N ALA A 2 -28.73 -7.43 -30.69
CA ALA A 2 -28.90 -6.42 -29.63
C ALA A 2 -28.08 -6.65 -28.34
N VAL A 3 -27.45 -7.83 -28.17
CA VAL A 3 -26.74 -8.16 -26.92
C VAL A 3 -25.33 -7.57 -26.84
N GLY A 4 -24.68 -7.35 -28.00
CA GLY A 4 -23.32 -6.80 -28.05
C GLY A 4 -23.24 -5.32 -27.65
N GLU A 5 -24.26 -4.53 -28.00
CA GLU A 5 -24.31 -3.10 -27.67
C GLU A 5 -24.49 -2.87 -26.17
N ILE A 6 -25.31 -3.68 -25.49
CA ILE A 6 -25.56 -3.56 -24.05
C ILE A 6 -24.26 -3.78 -23.25
N VAL A 7 -23.44 -4.76 -23.62
CA VAL A 7 -22.16 -5.03 -22.95
C VAL A 7 -21.15 -3.90 -23.17
N VAL A 8 -21.11 -3.33 -24.38
CA VAL A 8 -20.21 -2.22 -24.72
C VAL A 8 -20.62 -0.93 -23.98
N VAL A 9 -21.92 -0.66 -23.88
CA VAL A 9 -22.45 0.49 -23.11
C VAL A 9 -22.14 0.32 -21.63
N HIS A 10 -22.33 -0.88 -21.07
CA HIS A 10 -22.02 -1.16 -19.66
C HIS A 10 -20.53 -0.98 -19.34
N GLN A 11 -19.64 -1.47 -20.22
CA GLN A 11 -18.20 -1.32 -20.05
C GLN A 11 -17.73 0.15 -20.19
N ARG A 12 -18.44 0.95 -21.02
CA ARG A 12 -18.17 2.38 -21.20
C ARG A 12 -18.66 3.22 -20.00
N LEU A 13 -19.76 2.81 -19.35
CA LEU A 13 -20.28 3.49 -18.15
C LEU A 13 -19.35 3.29 -16.94
N ILE A 14 -18.81 2.08 -16.75
CA ILE A 14 -17.85 1.77 -15.67
C ILE A 14 -16.56 2.58 -15.83
N ARG A 15 -16.10 2.81 -17.07
CA ARG A 15 -14.89 3.61 -17.33
C ARG A 15 -15.07 5.10 -16.98
N GLN A 16 -16.28 5.66 -17.12
CA GLN A 16 -16.54 7.07 -16.83
C GLN A 16 -16.62 7.36 -15.32
N SER A 17 -17.07 6.41 -14.50
CA SER A 17 -17.14 6.60 -13.04
C SER A 17 -15.80 6.48 -12.33
N VAL A 18 -14.80 5.80 -12.92
CA VAL A 18 -13.46 5.62 -12.34
C VAL A 18 -12.57 6.86 -12.53
N THR A 19 -12.87 7.75 -13.47
CA THR A 19 -12.03 8.93 -13.78
C THR A 19 -12.40 10.19 -13.01
N ALA A 20 -13.52 10.21 -12.30
CA ALA A 20 -14.02 11.37 -11.56
C ALA A 20 -13.93 11.20 -10.04
N ILE A 21 -12.72 11.01 -9.51
CA ILE A 21 -12.46 11.21 -8.07
C ILE A 21 -11.87 12.62 -7.89
N PRO A 22 -12.67 13.63 -7.47
CA PRO A 22 -12.13 14.95 -7.18
C PRO A 22 -11.16 14.87 -6.01
N LYS A 23 -9.90 15.21 -6.26
CA LYS A 23 -8.87 15.31 -5.21
C LYS A 23 -9.12 16.58 -4.41
N GLU A 24 -9.85 16.48 -3.29
CA GLU A 24 -9.93 17.55 -2.30
C GLU A 24 -8.53 17.97 -1.84
N LYS A 25 -8.14 19.22 -2.14
CA LYS A 25 -6.90 19.83 -1.65
C LYS A 25 -7.08 20.22 -0.18
N LYS A 26 -6.85 19.29 0.75
CA LYS A 26 -6.80 19.61 2.18
C LYS A 26 -5.58 20.51 2.49
N LYS A 27 -5.83 21.77 2.87
CA LYS A 27 -4.81 22.70 3.38
C LYS A 27 -4.23 22.14 4.70
N LYS A 28 -2.98 21.69 4.68
CA LYS A 28 -2.29 21.21 5.89
C LYS A 28 -1.91 22.40 6.77
N LYS A 29 -2.50 22.53 7.96
CA LYS A 29 -2.02 23.44 9.01
C LYS A 29 -0.59 23.01 9.41
N LYS A 30 0.36 23.95 9.39
CA LYS A 30 1.75 23.71 9.80
C LYS A 30 1.78 23.59 11.34
N LEU A 31 1.95 22.38 11.86
CA LEU A 31 2.32 22.16 13.25
C LEU A 31 3.80 22.52 13.41
N LYS A 32 4.11 23.45 14.33
CA LYS A 32 5.50 23.73 14.74
C LYS A 32 6.04 22.46 15.39
N LYS A 33 7.13 21.91 14.85
CA LYS A 33 7.79 20.73 15.39
C LYS A 33 8.84 21.19 16.40
N ASP A 34 8.62 20.87 17.67
CA ASP A 34 9.65 21.03 18.69
C ASP A 34 10.86 20.16 18.35
N LYS A 35 12.06 20.74 18.46
CA LYS A 35 13.34 20.05 18.24
C LYS A 35 13.56 19.04 19.36
N LYS A 36 13.06 17.80 19.19
CA LYS A 36 13.51 16.69 20.02
C LYS A 36 14.93 16.31 19.60
N SER A 37 15.86 16.42 20.54
CA SER A 37 17.28 16.11 20.37
C SER A 37 17.46 14.71 19.79
N LYS A 38 18.29 14.59 18.75
CA LYS A 38 18.72 13.30 18.20
C LYS A 38 19.65 12.64 19.21
N LYS A 39 19.12 11.78 20.08
CA LYS A 39 19.97 10.73 20.67
C LYS A 39 20.25 9.72 19.57
N HIS A 40 21.50 9.74 19.08
CA HIS A 40 22.08 8.59 18.39
C HIS A 40 21.94 7.39 19.32
N SER A 41 21.17 6.39 18.93
CA SER A 41 21.23 5.07 19.56
C SER A 41 21.68 4.08 18.51
N GLU A 42 23.00 4.03 18.33
CA GLU A 42 23.69 2.79 17.97
C GLU A 42 23.46 1.80 19.11
N SER A 43 22.33 1.12 19.07
CA SER A 43 22.15 -0.18 19.73
C SER A 43 21.00 -0.87 19.04
N LYS A 44 21.34 -1.88 18.24
CA LYS A 44 20.42 -2.88 17.73
C LYS A 44 19.86 -3.61 18.95
N SER A 45 18.74 -3.14 19.50
CA SER A 45 18.20 -3.65 20.76
C SER A 45 17.40 -4.93 20.54
N SER A 46 17.82 -6.00 21.22
CA SER A 46 17.16 -7.30 21.32
C SER A 46 15.99 -7.27 22.32
N GLY A 47 15.06 -6.33 22.17
CA GLY A 47 13.91 -6.15 23.07
C GLY A 47 12.64 -5.68 22.35
N PRO A 48 11.47 -5.71 23.03
CA PRO A 48 10.20 -5.32 22.41
C PRO A 48 10.24 -3.86 21.94
N VAL A 49 10.02 -3.67 20.63
CA VAL A 49 10.06 -2.36 19.98
C VAL A 49 8.68 -1.70 19.98
N GLN A 50 8.63 -0.37 20.15
CA GLN A 50 7.39 0.39 20.03
C GLN A 50 6.86 0.37 18.59
N LEU A 51 5.58 0.05 18.42
CA LEU A 51 4.92 -0.02 17.11
C LEU A 51 5.02 1.30 16.31
N SER A 52 4.93 2.45 16.98
CA SER A 52 5.06 3.77 16.33
C SER A 52 6.46 4.00 15.73
N GLN A 53 7.50 3.49 16.38
CA GLN A 53 8.88 3.57 15.91
C GLN A 53 9.11 2.61 14.73
N TYR A 54 8.59 1.38 14.82
CA TYR A 54 8.67 0.40 13.74
C TYR A 54 7.90 0.84 12.47
N LEU A 55 6.70 1.41 12.63
CA LEU A 55 5.94 1.96 11.51
C LEU A 55 6.63 3.19 10.89
N GLN A 56 7.34 4.00 11.68
CA GLN A 56 8.11 5.13 11.14
C GLN A 56 9.31 4.67 10.33
N GLU A 57 9.95 3.57 10.71
CA GLU A 57 11.07 2.97 9.95
C GLU A 57 10.58 2.38 8.63
N ARG A 58 9.54 1.55 8.65
CA ARG A 58 8.90 1.00 7.43
C ARG A 58 8.47 2.08 6.43
N LYS A 59 7.92 3.21 6.92
CA LYS A 59 7.50 4.34 6.08
C LYS A 59 8.69 5.03 5.40
N LYS A 60 9.87 5.10 6.04
CA LYS A 60 11.07 5.69 5.42
C LYS A 60 11.56 4.85 4.24
N ASP A 61 11.48 3.52 4.36
CA ASP A 61 11.84 2.61 3.26
C ASP A 61 10.83 2.66 2.11
N GLU A 62 9.54 2.82 2.43
CA GLU A 62 8.48 2.96 1.43
C GLU A 62 8.46 4.34 0.73
N ASP A 63 8.97 5.38 1.38
CA ASP A 63 9.03 6.75 0.88
C ASP A 63 10.35 7.08 0.14
N GLN A 64 11.19 6.08 -0.15
CA GLN A 64 12.38 6.30 -0.97
C GLN A 64 12.02 6.85 -2.36
N ARG A 65 12.50 8.06 -2.62
CA ARG A 65 12.33 8.80 -3.88
C ARG A 65 13.66 8.83 -4.61
N SER A 66 13.60 8.91 -5.94
CA SER A 66 14.80 9.12 -6.75
C SER A 66 15.49 10.41 -6.31
N ALA A 67 16.80 10.35 -6.02
CA ALA A 67 17.59 11.54 -5.64
C ALA A 67 17.66 12.57 -6.79
N VAL A 68 17.55 12.10 -8.03
CA VAL A 68 17.65 12.94 -9.23
C VAL A 68 16.31 13.61 -9.55
N SER A 69 15.21 12.85 -9.57
CA SER A 69 13.89 13.35 -10.03
C SER A 69 12.90 13.66 -8.89
N GLY A 70 13.14 13.18 -7.68
CA GLY A 70 12.19 13.30 -6.55
C GLY A 70 10.91 12.46 -6.70
N LYS A 71 10.77 11.71 -7.81
CA LYS A 71 9.65 10.79 -8.06
C LYS A 71 9.79 9.54 -7.18
N LYS A 72 8.67 9.06 -6.63
CA LYS A 72 8.64 7.83 -5.81
C LYS A 72 9.14 6.65 -6.64
N MET A 73 10.15 5.95 -6.14
CA MET A 73 10.63 4.73 -6.79
C MET A 73 9.75 3.58 -6.34
N LYS A 74 8.95 3.04 -7.26
CA LYS A 74 8.31 1.74 -7.04
C LYS A 74 9.32 0.68 -7.47
N LEU A 75 9.87 -0.05 -6.51
CA LEU A 75 10.65 -1.25 -6.82
C LEU A 75 9.72 -2.25 -7.54
N LYS A 76 10.07 -2.63 -8.77
CA LYS A 76 9.37 -3.69 -9.50
C LYS A 76 9.85 -5.04 -8.99
N ILE A 77 9.49 -5.38 -7.76
CA ILE A 77 9.83 -6.68 -7.16
C ILE A 77 8.90 -7.71 -7.76
N LYS A 78 9.47 -8.67 -8.51
CA LYS A 78 8.74 -9.86 -8.95
C LYS A 78 8.64 -10.80 -7.75
N LYS A 79 7.45 -11.32 -7.46
CA LYS A 79 7.25 -12.34 -6.42
C LYS A 79 8.05 -13.59 -6.80
N SER A 80 8.76 -14.17 -5.83
CA SER A 80 9.44 -15.45 -6.03
C SER A 80 8.42 -16.57 -6.28
N THR A 81 8.88 -17.72 -6.76
CA THR A 81 8.04 -18.92 -6.94
C THR A 81 7.42 -19.36 -5.61
N GLU A 82 8.21 -19.38 -4.54
CA GLU A 82 7.76 -19.70 -3.18
C GLU A 82 6.74 -18.70 -2.64
N ASP A 83 6.93 -17.40 -2.90
CA ASP A 83 5.97 -16.37 -2.52
C ASP A 83 4.61 -16.59 -3.18
N LYS A 84 4.60 -17.02 -4.44
CA LYS A 84 3.36 -17.33 -5.17
C LYS A 84 2.69 -18.58 -4.59
N GLN A 85 3.46 -19.61 -4.24
CA GLN A 85 2.90 -20.82 -3.66
C GLN A 85 2.31 -20.56 -2.26
N ARG A 86 3.01 -19.80 -1.41
CA ARG A 86 2.47 -19.40 -0.09
C ARG A 86 1.17 -18.61 -0.21
N GLU A 87 1.06 -17.74 -1.21
CA GLU A 87 -0.16 -16.97 -1.44
C GLU A 87 -1.34 -17.87 -1.90
N LYS A 88 -1.09 -18.88 -2.73
CA LYS A 88 -2.11 -19.88 -3.09
C LYS A 88 -2.59 -20.65 -1.87
N ASN A 89 -1.65 -21.20 -1.08
CA ASN A 89 -1.98 -21.95 0.13
C ASN A 89 -2.78 -21.09 1.13
N ARG A 90 -2.42 -19.80 1.26
CA ARG A 90 -3.16 -18.84 2.10
C ARG A 90 -4.60 -18.66 1.62
N GLN A 91 -4.81 -18.51 0.32
CA GLN A 91 -6.15 -18.35 -0.27
C GLN A 91 -7.00 -19.60 -0.11
N GLU A 92 -6.43 -20.77 -0.38
CA GLU A 92 -7.12 -22.06 -0.19
C GLU A 92 -7.55 -22.24 1.27
N LEU A 93 -6.66 -21.96 2.22
CA LEU A 93 -6.98 -22.03 3.64
C LEU A 93 -8.08 -21.05 4.03
N LEU A 94 -8.00 -19.80 3.57
CA LEU A 94 -9.04 -18.80 3.87
C LEU A 94 -10.39 -19.20 3.28
N ASN A 95 -10.41 -19.70 2.05
CA ASN A 95 -11.63 -20.18 1.42
C ASN A 95 -12.24 -21.35 2.20
N PHE A 96 -11.40 -22.28 2.67
CA PHE A 96 -11.85 -23.38 3.53
C PHE A 96 -12.44 -22.87 4.85
N LEU A 97 -11.72 -22.01 5.58
CA LEU A 97 -12.22 -21.49 6.85
C LEU A 97 -13.51 -20.69 6.69
N ASN A 98 -13.61 -19.88 5.63
CA ASN A 98 -14.81 -19.12 5.32
C ASN A 98 -15.96 -20.01 4.88
N SER A 99 -15.69 -21.19 4.30
CA SER A 99 -16.75 -22.14 3.94
C SER A 99 -17.23 -22.97 5.12
N GLN A 100 -16.41 -23.16 6.16
CA GLN A 100 -16.77 -23.93 7.36
C GLN A 100 -17.40 -23.08 8.47
N PHE A 101 -17.02 -21.79 8.57
CA PHE A 101 -17.37 -20.93 9.71
C PHE A 101 -18.02 -19.59 9.32
N GLY A 102 -18.29 -19.37 8.02
CA GLY A 102 -18.97 -18.18 7.49
C GLY A 102 -20.40 -18.48 7.07
#